data_AF-A0A2C9L6X3-F1
#
_entry.id   AF-A0A2C9L6X3-F1
#
_cell.length_a   1.000
_cell.length_b   1.000
_cell.length_c   1.000
_cell.angle_alpha   90.00
_cell.angle_beta   90.00
_cell.angle_gamma   90.00
#
_symmetry.space_group_name_H-M   'P 1'
#
loop_
_entity.id
_entity.type
_entity.pdbx_description
1 polymer ?
#
loop_
_entity_poly.entity_id
_entity_poly.type
_entity_poly.pdbx_seq_one_letter_code
_entity_poly.pdbx_strand_id
1 'polypeptide(L)'
;MSERRNLRTGSGRVWYVNKFQYGVTQDGGYGDTAYTKCWCRKCEGSNSPSNVWWEFKVDTATHVVFDAIEANHTTLRLFYDTYDSPVVSVDKVSVVDVNIEYDKCELNCVTCDKTLGNKLMGMWKHFKNVWEKVWDKYISSRSKHKLTFIVSHPHGCSKQVSVGQWKDRLEVDEVRSKFTYTTCTCPGSSGAHVQCLGYRDWTWTELVHSGSFKSGLNYSGAGIVL
;
A
#
# COMPACT_ATOMS: atom_id res chain seq x y z
N MET A 1 14.25 -20.91 -26.25
CA MET A 1 14.01 -19.48 -25.94
C MET A 1 13.33 -19.44 -24.59
N SER A 2 13.99 -18.89 -23.56
CA SER A 2 13.38 -18.72 -22.23
C SER A 2 12.27 -17.68 -22.37
N GLU A 3 11.02 -18.09 -22.13
CA GLU A 3 9.93 -17.16 -21.89
C GLU A 3 10.37 -16.24 -20.75
N ARG A 4 10.75 -15.00 -21.07
CA ARG A 4 10.86 -13.95 -20.06
C ARG A 4 9.46 -13.79 -19.50
N ARG A 5 9.20 -14.41 -18.34
CA ARG A 5 8.08 -13.99 -17.49
C ARG A 5 8.25 -12.49 -17.31
N ASN A 6 7.32 -11.72 -17.88
CA ASN A 6 7.30 -10.27 -17.72
C ASN A 6 7.02 -9.97 -16.25
N LEU A 7 8.08 -9.99 -15.43
CA LEU A 7 8.01 -9.63 -14.02
C LEU A 7 7.66 -8.14 -13.98
N ARG A 8 6.40 -7.84 -13.69
CA ARG A 8 5.93 -6.49 -13.44
C ARG A 8 6.28 -6.15 -12.00
N THR A 9 6.93 -5.00 -11.83
CA THR A 9 7.21 -4.44 -10.51
C THR A 9 6.31 -3.24 -10.30
N GLY A 10 5.81 -3.09 -9.09
CA GLY A 10 5.09 -1.90 -8.66
C GLY A 10 5.44 -1.56 -7.22
N SER A 11 4.73 -0.58 -6.70
CA SER A 11 4.81 -0.13 -5.32
C SER A 11 3.48 -0.39 -4.62
N GLY A 12 3.50 -0.36 -3.29
CA GLY A 12 2.30 -0.46 -2.48
C GLY A 12 2.53 0.03 -1.07
N ARG A 13 1.45 0.33 -0.36
CA ARG A 13 1.48 0.82 1.02
C ARG A 13 0.93 -0.23 1.96
N VAL A 14 1.73 -0.63 2.95
CA VAL A 14 1.25 -1.45 4.06
C VAL A 14 0.37 -0.60 4.99
N TRP A 15 -0.78 -1.13 5.38
CA TRP A 15 -1.69 -0.53 6.35
C TRP A 15 -2.49 -1.60 7.10
N TYR A 16 -3.26 -1.18 8.12
CA TYR A 16 -4.10 -2.05 8.96
C TYR A 16 -3.43 -3.36 9.38
N VAL A 17 -2.35 -3.23 10.16
CA VAL A 17 -1.64 -4.39 10.71
C VAL A 17 -2.32 -4.84 12.00
N ASN A 18 -2.94 -6.02 11.98
CA ASN A 18 -3.65 -6.62 13.11
C ASN A 18 -2.96 -7.89 13.57
N LYS A 19 -2.91 -8.10 14.89
CA LYS A 19 -2.38 -9.34 15.47
C LYS A 19 -3.52 -10.26 15.86
N PHE A 20 -3.45 -11.52 15.44
CA PHE A 20 -4.42 -12.55 15.78
C PHE A 20 -3.80 -13.64 16.63
N GLN A 21 -4.61 -14.17 17.54
CA GLN A 21 -4.30 -15.37 18.31
C GLN A 21 -5.55 -16.23 18.44
N TYR A 22 -5.49 -17.49 17.99
CA TYR A 22 -6.65 -18.40 17.94
C TYR A 22 -7.88 -17.80 17.23
N GLY A 23 -7.65 -16.98 16.20
CA GLY A 23 -8.70 -16.29 15.44
C GLY A 23 -9.26 -15.05 16.12
N VAL A 24 -8.71 -14.64 17.27
CA VAL A 24 -9.15 -13.46 18.00
C VAL A 24 -8.12 -12.34 17.87
N THR A 25 -8.57 -11.15 17.46
CA THR A 25 -7.75 -9.93 17.39
C THR A 25 -7.25 -9.55 18.79
N GLN A 26 -5.94 -9.32 18.93
CA GLN A 26 -5.28 -9.15 20.24
C GLN A 26 -5.05 -7.69 20.63
N ASP A 27 -5.14 -6.75 19.70
CA ASP A 27 -4.69 -5.38 19.87
C ASP A 27 -5.81 -4.33 19.76
N GLY A 28 -7.07 -4.76 19.91
CA GLY A 28 -8.24 -3.90 19.74
C GLY A 28 -8.36 -3.32 18.32
N GLY A 29 -7.65 -3.92 17.36
CA GLY A 29 -7.71 -3.58 15.96
C GLY A 29 -9.11 -3.82 15.39
N TYR A 30 -9.44 -3.09 14.33
CA TYR A 30 -10.65 -3.32 13.56
C TYR A 30 -10.40 -4.45 12.56
N GLY A 31 -11.33 -5.41 12.51
CA GLY A 31 -11.34 -6.47 11.51
C GLY A 31 -11.45 -7.86 12.11
N ASP A 32 -12.22 -8.70 11.43
CA ASP A 32 -12.33 -10.12 11.69
C ASP A 32 -11.37 -10.89 10.78
N THR A 33 -11.01 -12.10 11.21
CA THR A 33 -10.31 -13.06 10.36
C THR A 33 -11.21 -14.26 10.15
N ALA A 34 -11.19 -14.84 8.96
CA ALA A 34 -11.89 -16.10 8.67
C ALA A 34 -11.15 -17.32 9.24
N TYR A 35 -9.97 -17.12 9.86
CA TYR A 35 -9.06 -18.18 10.21
C TYR A 35 -8.87 -18.32 11.72
N THR A 36 -8.83 -19.55 12.22
CA THR A 36 -8.49 -19.86 13.62
C THR A 36 -6.99 -20.09 13.83
N LYS A 37 -6.24 -20.25 12.74
CA LYS A 37 -4.78 -20.44 12.71
C LYS A 37 -4.17 -19.65 11.56
N CYS A 38 -2.85 -19.47 11.58
CA CYS A 38 -2.16 -18.76 10.51
C CYS A 38 -2.35 -19.44 9.14
N TRP A 39 -2.72 -18.65 8.14
CA TRP A 39 -2.94 -19.10 6.75
C TRP A 39 -1.78 -18.74 5.81
N CYS A 40 -0.61 -18.36 6.34
CA CYS A 40 0.58 -18.17 5.50
C CYS A 40 0.99 -19.51 4.86
N ARG A 41 1.72 -19.44 3.74
CA ARG A 41 2.15 -20.63 2.97
C ARG A 41 2.91 -21.65 3.83
N LYS A 42 3.71 -21.20 4.82
CA LYS A 42 4.42 -22.09 5.75
C LYS A 42 3.48 -22.86 6.68
N CYS A 43 2.32 -22.29 7.02
CA CYS A 43 1.35 -22.90 7.93
C CYS A 43 0.29 -23.72 7.19
N GLU A 44 -0.05 -23.37 5.94
CA GLU A 44 -1.14 -23.98 5.15
C GLU A 44 -0.95 -25.47 4.81
N GLY A 45 0.24 -26.04 5.04
CA GLY A 45 0.51 -27.49 4.92
C GLY A 45 1.26 -28.07 6.12
N SER A 46 1.35 -27.32 7.22
CA SER A 46 2.08 -27.77 8.41
C SER A 46 1.16 -28.54 9.36
N ASN A 47 1.69 -29.57 10.01
CA ASN A 47 1.00 -30.23 11.14
C ASN A 47 1.00 -29.37 12.42
N SER A 48 1.81 -28.32 12.45
CA SER A 48 1.94 -27.37 13.56
C SER A 48 1.82 -25.92 13.06
N PRO A 49 0.67 -25.52 12.50
CA PRO A 49 0.43 -24.14 12.08
C PRO A 49 0.46 -23.21 13.30
N SER A 50 0.97 -21.99 13.11
CA SER A 50 1.04 -21.03 14.21
C SER A 50 -0.35 -20.58 14.64
N ASN A 51 -0.60 -20.59 15.95
CA ASN A 51 -1.82 -20.03 16.53
C ASN A 51 -1.73 -18.50 16.74
N VAL A 52 -0.58 -17.89 16.44
CA VAL A 52 -0.36 -16.43 16.48
C VAL A 52 0.15 -15.97 15.13
N TRP A 53 -0.48 -14.94 14.56
CA TRP A 53 -0.06 -14.36 13.28
C TRP A 53 -0.45 -12.90 13.18
N TRP A 54 0.02 -12.27 12.12
CA TRP A 54 -0.32 -10.91 11.74
C TRP A 54 -0.92 -10.93 10.35
N GLU A 55 -2.04 -10.24 10.20
CA GLU A 55 -2.56 -9.88 8.90
C GLU A 55 -2.36 -8.38 8.69
N PHE A 56 -2.11 -8.01 7.45
CA PHE A 56 -1.97 -6.62 7.06
C PHE A 56 -2.47 -6.44 5.64
N LYS A 57 -2.92 -5.23 5.35
CA LYS A 57 -3.37 -4.85 4.02
C LYS A 57 -2.26 -4.17 3.24
N VAL A 58 -2.29 -4.33 1.92
CA VAL A 58 -1.45 -3.56 1.00
C VAL A 58 -2.31 -2.98 -0.09
N ASP A 59 -2.30 -1.67 -0.24
CA ASP A 59 -2.92 -1.03 -1.39
C ASP A 59 -1.89 -0.84 -2.50
N THR A 60 -2.34 -1.11 -3.70
CA THR A 60 -1.61 -0.88 -4.94
C THR A 60 -2.60 -0.55 -6.04
N ALA A 61 -2.13 -0.41 -7.27
CA ALA A 61 -2.98 -0.13 -8.42
C ALA A 61 -3.48 -1.42 -9.08
N THR A 62 -4.68 -1.42 -9.66
CA THR A 62 -5.20 -2.61 -10.38
C THR A 62 -4.35 -2.99 -11.58
N HIS A 63 -3.71 -2.02 -12.23
CA HIS A 63 -2.80 -2.34 -13.33
C HIS A 63 -1.44 -2.90 -12.86
N VAL A 64 -1.19 -2.97 -11.54
CA VAL A 64 -0.05 -3.67 -10.93
C VAL A 64 -0.44 -5.08 -10.52
N VAL A 65 -1.56 -5.23 -9.81
CA VAL A 65 -2.19 -6.53 -9.49
C VAL A 65 -3.67 -6.44 -9.85
N PHE A 66 -4.06 -7.16 -10.89
CA PHE A 66 -5.37 -7.03 -11.53
C PHE A 66 -6.45 -7.87 -10.86
N ASP A 67 -6.13 -9.10 -10.48
CA ASP A 67 -7.09 -10.07 -9.97
C ASP A 67 -6.48 -11.05 -8.96
N ALA A 68 -7.30 -12.00 -8.50
CA ALA A 68 -6.87 -13.04 -7.56
C ALA A 68 -5.80 -13.98 -8.16
N ILE A 69 -5.76 -14.16 -9.48
CA ILE A 69 -4.77 -14.99 -10.15
C ILE A 69 -3.40 -14.29 -10.07
N GLU A 70 -3.33 -13.01 -10.40
CA GLU A 70 -2.11 -12.21 -10.27
C GLU A 70 -1.68 -12.10 -8.81
N ALA A 71 -2.61 -11.87 -7.87
CA ALA A 71 -2.31 -11.81 -6.45
C ALA A 71 -1.68 -13.10 -5.92
N ASN A 72 -2.17 -14.28 -6.33
CA ASN A 72 -1.62 -15.57 -5.92
C ASN A 72 -0.19 -15.82 -6.44
N HIS A 73 0.22 -15.10 -7.49
CA HIS A 73 1.58 -15.13 -8.04
C HIS A 73 2.43 -13.91 -7.64
N THR A 74 1.90 -13.05 -6.77
CA THR A 74 2.59 -11.85 -6.29
C THR A 74 3.45 -12.17 -5.07
N THR A 75 4.62 -11.53 -4.99
CA THR A 75 5.47 -11.53 -3.80
C THR A 75 5.76 -10.10 -3.40
N LEU A 76 5.58 -9.79 -2.12
CA LEU A 76 5.90 -8.49 -1.55
C LEU A 76 7.33 -8.51 -1.04
N ARG A 77 8.15 -7.52 -1.42
CA ARG A 77 9.44 -7.26 -0.79
C ARG A 77 9.31 -6.07 0.15
N LEU A 78 9.45 -6.32 1.45
CA LEU A 78 9.32 -5.33 2.50
C LEU A 78 10.69 -4.74 2.86
N PHE A 79 10.68 -3.48 3.33
CA PHE A 79 11.87 -2.77 3.84
C PHE A 79 13.04 -2.67 2.84
N TYR A 80 12.74 -2.54 1.54
CA TYR A 80 13.78 -2.41 0.51
C TYR A 80 14.29 -0.97 0.36
N ASP A 81 15.04 -0.51 1.35
CA ASP A 81 15.42 0.90 1.48
C ASP A 81 16.65 1.25 0.64
N THR A 82 17.58 0.31 0.53
CA THR A 82 18.86 0.39 -0.19
C THR A 82 19.16 -0.94 -0.87
N TYR A 83 20.10 -0.98 -1.82
CA TYR A 83 20.52 -2.21 -2.49
C TYR A 83 20.98 -3.31 -1.52
N ASP A 84 21.62 -2.94 -0.42
CA ASP A 84 22.12 -3.86 0.61
C ASP A 84 21.06 -4.24 1.66
N SER A 85 19.83 -3.76 1.52
CA SER A 85 18.76 -4.08 2.46
C SER A 85 18.45 -5.59 2.44
N PRO A 86 18.29 -6.23 3.62
CA PRO A 86 17.98 -7.64 3.70
C PRO A 86 16.68 -7.95 2.98
N VAL A 87 16.63 -9.11 2.31
CA VAL A 87 15.42 -9.55 1.62
C VAL A 87 14.41 -10.04 2.63
N VAL A 88 13.33 -9.29 2.80
CA VAL A 88 12.17 -9.66 3.62
C VAL A 88 10.98 -9.82 2.70
N SER A 89 10.51 -11.05 2.52
CA SER A 89 9.45 -11.37 1.56
C SER A 89 8.20 -11.96 2.19
N VAL A 90 7.04 -11.59 1.64
CA VAL A 90 5.73 -12.20 1.95
C VAL A 90 5.12 -12.67 0.63
N ASP A 91 4.79 -13.95 0.57
CA ASP A 91 4.47 -14.66 -0.69
C ASP A 91 3.09 -15.34 -0.67
N LYS A 92 2.33 -15.14 0.42
CA LYS A 92 0.91 -15.49 0.51
C LYS A 92 0.11 -14.20 0.53
N VAL A 93 -0.53 -13.91 -0.60
CA VAL A 93 -1.27 -12.69 -0.87
C VAL A 93 -2.63 -13.10 -1.45
N SER A 94 -3.71 -12.43 -1.01
CA SER A 94 -5.04 -12.60 -1.58
C SER A 94 -5.67 -11.23 -1.86
N VAL A 95 -6.60 -11.16 -2.80
CA VAL A 95 -7.36 -9.92 -3.05
C VAL A 95 -8.42 -9.74 -1.97
N VAL A 96 -8.61 -8.50 -1.54
CA VAL A 96 -9.76 -8.07 -0.70
C VAL A 96 -10.77 -7.31 -1.56
N ASP A 97 -10.28 -6.31 -2.29
CA ASP A 97 -11.09 -5.40 -3.11
C ASP A 97 -10.30 -5.03 -4.37
N VAL A 98 -10.99 -4.99 -5.51
CA VAL A 98 -10.44 -4.58 -6.80
C VAL A 98 -11.46 -3.67 -7.47
N ASN A 99 -11.02 -2.47 -7.82
CA ASN A 99 -11.83 -1.53 -8.58
C ASN A 99 -11.01 -0.99 -9.75
N ILE A 100 -11.33 -1.48 -10.95
CA ILE A 100 -10.64 -1.14 -12.19
C ILE A 100 -10.86 0.32 -12.58
N GLU A 101 -12.06 0.86 -12.36
CA GLU A 101 -12.42 2.24 -12.70
C GLU A 101 -11.61 3.26 -11.89
N TYR A 102 -11.38 2.92 -10.63
CA TYR A 102 -10.63 3.74 -9.68
C TYR A 102 -9.13 3.39 -9.64
N ASP A 103 -8.73 2.36 -10.37
CA ASP A 103 -7.39 1.80 -10.40
C ASP A 103 -6.84 1.45 -9.01
N LYS A 104 -7.68 0.84 -8.18
CA LYS A 104 -7.38 0.44 -6.80
C LYS A 104 -7.41 -1.07 -6.64
N CYS A 105 -6.35 -1.63 -6.04
CA CYS A 105 -6.31 -3.01 -5.58
C CYS A 105 -5.89 -3.05 -4.11
N GLU A 106 -6.72 -3.65 -3.26
CA GLU A 106 -6.41 -3.95 -1.86
C GLU A 106 -6.11 -5.44 -1.70
N LEU A 107 -4.95 -5.73 -1.11
CA LEU A 107 -4.44 -7.07 -0.90
C LEU A 107 -4.45 -7.42 0.59
N ASN A 108 -4.86 -8.63 0.96
CA ASN A 108 -4.63 -9.21 2.28
C ASN A 108 -3.34 -10.02 2.28
N CYS A 109 -2.52 -9.79 3.31
CA CYS A 109 -1.21 -10.41 3.45
C CYS A 109 -1.06 -10.98 4.86
N VAL A 110 -0.20 -11.98 5.01
CA VAL A 110 -0.05 -12.70 6.28
C VAL A 110 1.39 -13.05 6.61
N THR A 111 1.72 -13.00 7.89
CA THR A 111 2.97 -13.57 8.43
C THR A 111 2.77 -14.16 9.81
N CYS A 112 3.41 -15.29 10.09
CA CYS A 112 3.56 -15.82 11.46
C CYS A 112 4.94 -15.51 12.08
N ASP A 113 5.80 -14.79 11.37
CA ASP A 113 7.07 -14.32 11.91
C ASP A 113 6.81 -13.18 12.90
N LYS A 114 7.09 -13.45 14.19
CA LYS A 114 6.84 -12.51 15.28
C LYS A 114 7.66 -11.23 15.15
N THR A 115 8.89 -11.32 14.66
CA THR A 115 9.78 -10.17 14.50
C THR A 115 9.25 -9.27 13.39
N LEU A 116 8.87 -9.85 12.25
CA LEU A 116 8.28 -9.12 11.14
C LEU A 116 6.94 -8.49 11.53
N GLY A 117 6.03 -9.28 12.10
CA GLY A 117 4.69 -8.82 12.48
C GLY A 117 4.72 -7.69 13.51
N ASN A 118 5.52 -7.82 14.56
CA ASN A 118 5.68 -6.75 15.55
C ASN A 118 6.31 -5.48 14.95
N LYS A 119 7.27 -5.62 14.04
CA LYS A 119 7.88 -4.48 13.33
C LYS A 119 6.85 -3.73 12.50
N LEU A 120 6.07 -4.44 11.68
CA LEU A 120 5.00 -3.84 10.86
C LEU A 120 3.97 -3.13 11.74
N MET A 121 3.52 -3.77 12.82
CA MET A 121 2.56 -3.19 13.75
C MET A 121 3.11 -1.92 14.43
N GLY A 122 4.38 -1.94 14.85
CA GLY A 122 5.05 -0.77 15.42
C GLY A 122 5.14 0.39 14.42
N MET A 123 5.53 0.10 13.18
CA MET A 123 5.60 1.10 12.10
C MET A 123 4.23 1.69 11.76
N TRP A 124 3.18 0.87 11.72
CA TRP A 124 1.81 1.33 11.48
C TRP A 124 1.32 2.27 12.58
N LYS A 125 1.49 1.88 13.86
CA LYS A 125 1.13 2.74 15.00
C LYS A 125 1.91 4.06 14.99
N HIS A 126 3.20 4.00 14.66
CA HIS A 126 4.03 5.19 14.55
C HIS A 126 3.56 6.10 13.39
N PHE A 127 3.30 5.53 12.21
CA PHE A 127 2.77 6.26 11.07
C PHE A 127 1.50 7.01 11.43
N LYS A 128 0.55 6.35 12.09
CA LYS A 128 -0.71 6.96 12.51
C LYS A 128 -0.48 8.17 13.43
N ASN A 129 0.37 8.04 14.45
CA ASN A 129 0.70 9.14 15.35
C ASN A 129 1.43 10.32 14.66
N VAL A 130 2.30 10.04 13.70
CA VAL A 130 3.02 11.09 12.94
C VAL A 130 2.06 11.76 11.97
N TRP A 131 1.20 10.99 11.32
CA TRP A 131 0.29 11.49 10.31
C TRP A 131 -0.73 12.48 10.86
N GLU A 132 -1.27 12.24 12.07
CA GLU A 132 -2.16 13.21 12.74
C GLU A 132 -1.49 14.58 12.89
N LYS A 133 -0.23 14.61 13.34
CA LYS A 133 0.55 15.86 13.50
C LYS A 133 0.81 16.54 12.16
N VAL A 134 1.08 15.76 11.11
CA VAL A 134 1.26 16.28 9.75
C VAL A 134 -0.05 16.89 9.26
N TRP A 135 -1.17 16.19 9.43
CA TRP A 135 -2.48 16.70 9.04
C TRP A 135 -2.82 18.02 9.73
N ASP A 136 -2.69 18.08 11.07
CA ASP A 136 -2.96 19.30 11.87
C ASP A 136 -2.12 20.49 11.39
N LYS A 137 -0.84 20.23 11.04
CA LYS A 137 0.09 21.27 10.59
C LYS A 137 -0.29 21.81 9.19
N TYR A 138 -0.76 20.97 8.29
CA TYR A 138 -0.91 21.33 6.87
C TYR A 138 -2.35 21.58 6.44
N ILE A 139 -3.37 21.22 7.22
CA ILE A 139 -4.80 21.34 6.85
C ILE A 139 -5.18 22.76 6.39
N SER A 140 -4.76 23.78 7.13
CA SER A 140 -5.06 25.19 6.82
C SER A 140 -4.32 25.75 5.61
N SER A 141 -3.26 25.06 5.15
CA SER A 141 -2.41 25.49 4.03
C SER A 141 -2.48 24.55 2.82
N ARG A 142 -3.36 23.54 2.84
CA ARG A 142 -3.46 22.48 1.80
C ARG A 142 -3.56 23.05 0.39
N SER A 143 -4.44 24.03 0.19
CA SER A 143 -4.68 24.66 -1.11
C SER A 143 -3.60 25.69 -1.50
N LYS A 144 -2.84 26.21 -0.52
CA LYS A 144 -1.79 27.22 -0.73
C LYS A 144 -0.48 26.57 -1.16
N HIS A 145 -0.01 25.59 -0.40
CA HIS A 145 1.29 24.96 -0.64
C HIS A 145 1.20 23.80 -1.63
N LYS A 146 0.03 23.14 -1.68
CA LYS A 146 -0.25 21.97 -2.51
C LYS A 146 0.82 20.88 -2.44
N LEU A 147 1.44 20.72 -1.28
CA LEU A 147 2.61 19.86 -1.12
C LEU A 147 2.21 18.38 -1.28
N THR A 148 2.91 17.67 -2.15
CA THR A 148 2.73 16.24 -2.40
C THR A 148 4.05 15.51 -2.28
N PHE A 149 4.05 14.31 -1.71
CA PHE A 149 5.20 13.42 -1.79
C PHE A 149 4.78 11.99 -2.13
N ILE A 150 5.71 11.22 -2.66
CA ILE A 150 5.51 9.81 -3.02
C ILE A 150 6.69 9.01 -2.52
N VAL A 151 6.41 7.91 -1.83
CA VAL A 151 7.39 6.89 -1.46
C VAL A 151 7.15 5.69 -2.36
N SER A 152 8.11 5.33 -3.20
CA SER A 152 7.95 4.28 -4.21
C SER A 152 9.21 3.44 -4.40
N HIS A 153 9.09 2.37 -5.17
CA HIS A 153 10.17 1.50 -5.62
C HIS A 153 10.23 1.52 -7.15
N PRO A 154 10.75 2.61 -7.76
CA PRO A 154 10.76 2.75 -9.20
C PRO A 154 11.60 1.63 -9.83
N HIS A 155 11.11 1.03 -10.91
CA HIS A 155 11.66 -0.16 -11.55
C HIS A 155 11.87 -1.38 -10.61
N GLY A 156 11.20 -1.39 -9.45
CA GLY A 156 11.44 -2.38 -8.40
C GLY A 156 12.80 -2.22 -7.71
N CYS A 157 13.42 -1.03 -7.77
CA CYS A 157 14.68 -0.69 -7.11
C CYS A 157 14.49 -0.23 -5.66
N SER A 158 15.58 0.20 -5.03
CA SER A 158 15.56 0.73 -3.67
C SER A 158 14.60 1.90 -3.54
N LYS A 159 13.98 2.03 -2.37
CA LYS A 159 12.99 3.06 -2.05
C LYS A 159 13.47 4.46 -2.45
N GLN A 160 12.60 5.21 -3.10
CA GLN A 160 12.80 6.61 -3.44
C GLN A 160 11.71 7.46 -2.81
N VAL A 161 12.06 8.68 -2.41
CA VAL A 161 11.13 9.70 -1.93
C VAL A 161 11.18 10.87 -2.88
N SER A 162 10.07 11.11 -3.57
CA SER A 162 9.89 12.25 -4.47
C SER A 162 8.98 13.28 -3.80
N VAL A 163 9.33 14.56 -3.92
CA VAL A 163 8.53 15.68 -3.40
C VAL A 163 8.16 16.59 -4.57
N GLY A 164 6.93 17.08 -4.58
CA GLY A 164 6.40 17.93 -5.62
C GLY A 164 5.12 18.63 -5.16
N GLN A 165 4.27 18.98 -6.13
CA GLN A 165 3.02 19.65 -5.85
C GLN A 165 1.88 19.01 -6.63
N TRP A 166 0.72 18.85 -5.98
CA TRP A 166 -0.51 18.61 -6.70
C TRP A 166 -0.99 19.88 -7.40
N LYS A 167 -1.70 19.71 -8.52
CA LYS A 167 -2.16 20.81 -9.37
C LYS A 167 -3.68 20.92 -9.28
N ASP A 168 -4.36 19.87 -9.73
CA ASP A 168 -5.81 19.81 -9.81
C ASP A 168 -6.34 18.66 -8.95
N ARG A 169 -7.49 18.92 -8.34
CA ARG A 169 -8.36 17.90 -7.74
C ARG A 169 -9.56 17.76 -8.67
N LEU A 170 -9.71 16.58 -9.26
CA LEU A 170 -10.78 16.27 -10.20
C LEU A 170 -11.81 15.42 -9.46
N GLU A 171 -13.01 15.94 -9.26
CA GLU A 171 -14.12 15.19 -8.67
C GLU A 171 -14.55 14.07 -9.63
N VAL A 172 -14.70 12.87 -9.08
CA VAL A 172 -15.12 11.68 -9.84
C VAL A 172 -16.57 11.35 -9.50
N ASP A 173 -16.91 11.40 -8.21
CA ASP A 173 -18.26 11.28 -7.68
C ASP A 173 -18.40 12.21 -6.44
N GLU A 174 -19.53 12.13 -5.73
CA GLU A 174 -19.83 12.98 -4.57
C GLU A 174 -18.77 12.92 -3.45
N VAL A 175 -18.04 11.81 -3.35
CA VAL A 175 -17.07 11.57 -2.28
C VAL A 175 -15.66 11.33 -2.80
N ARG A 176 -15.47 11.00 -4.09
CA ARG A 176 -14.18 10.64 -4.69
C ARG A 176 -13.56 11.73 -5.54
N SER A 177 -12.25 11.77 -5.56
CA SER A 177 -11.46 12.62 -6.43
C SER A 177 -10.17 11.94 -6.90
N LYS A 178 -9.67 12.40 -8.05
CA LYS A 178 -8.32 12.14 -8.57
C LYS A 178 -7.48 13.40 -8.39
N PHE A 179 -6.17 13.23 -8.22
CA PHE A 179 -5.23 14.35 -8.21
C PHE A 179 -4.30 14.28 -9.41
N THR A 180 -4.00 15.45 -9.98
CA THR A 180 -2.85 15.63 -10.87
C THR A 180 -1.69 16.24 -10.09
N TYR A 181 -0.45 15.91 -10.43
CA TYR A 181 0.73 16.40 -9.69
C TYR A 181 2.02 16.38 -10.51
N THR A 182 3.00 17.14 -10.06
CA THR A 182 4.34 17.24 -10.67
C THR A 182 5.41 16.41 -9.95
N THR A 183 5.04 15.68 -8.90
CA THR A 183 5.98 14.81 -8.17
C THR A 183 6.55 13.75 -9.11
N CYS A 184 7.88 13.65 -9.19
CA CYS A 184 8.55 12.74 -10.13
C CYS A 184 8.21 11.27 -9.86
N THR A 185 7.87 10.56 -10.93
CA THR A 185 7.66 9.11 -10.96
C THR A 185 8.27 8.54 -12.23
N CYS A 186 8.44 7.22 -12.28
CA CYS A 186 8.81 6.51 -13.50
C CYS A 186 8.22 5.09 -13.46
N PRO A 187 8.41 4.25 -14.50
CA PRO A 187 7.90 2.88 -14.48
C PRO A 187 8.28 2.15 -13.19
N GLY A 188 7.33 1.45 -12.56
CA GLY A 188 7.50 0.80 -11.25
C GLY A 188 7.08 1.64 -10.04
N SER A 189 6.86 2.95 -10.19
CA SER A 189 6.21 3.77 -9.16
C SER A 189 4.70 3.53 -9.05
N SER A 190 4.08 2.87 -10.02
CA SER A 190 2.66 2.52 -10.00
C SER A 190 2.24 1.84 -8.71
N GLY A 191 1.08 2.20 -8.17
CA GLY A 191 0.60 1.66 -6.89
C GLY A 191 1.19 2.35 -5.65
N ALA A 192 2.20 3.22 -5.80
CA ALA A 192 2.71 4.02 -4.69
C ALA A 192 1.65 5.01 -4.22
N HIS A 193 1.47 5.14 -2.90
CA HIS A 193 0.51 6.10 -2.35
C HIS A 193 0.94 7.55 -2.61
N VAL A 194 0.01 8.37 -3.07
CA VAL A 194 0.16 9.79 -3.38
C VAL A 194 -0.24 10.60 -2.15
N GLN A 195 0.77 11.11 -1.44
CA GLN A 195 0.55 11.82 -0.19
C GLN A 195 0.31 13.31 -0.46
N CYS A 196 -0.95 13.73 -0.55
CA CYS A 196 -1.36 15.13 -0.67
C CYS A 196 -1.54 15.76 0.73
N LEU A 197 -0.60 16.59 1.17
CA LEU A 197 -0.60 17.11 2.54
C LEU A 197 -1.79 18.04 2.83
N GLY A 198 -2.34 17.88 4.04
CA GLY A 198 -3.50 18.63 4.54
C GLY A 198 -4.86 18.05 4.15
N TYR A 199 -4.89 16.94 3.40
CA TYR A 199 -6.05 16.07 3.29
C TYR A 199 -5.99 14.97 4.36
N ARG A 200 -7.14 14.50 4.82
CA ARG A 200 -7.18 13.33 5.71
C ARG A 200 -6.81 12.11 4.89
N ASP A 201 -5.67 11.48 5.20
CA ASP A 201 -5.19 10.24 4.56
C ASP A 201 -5.57 8.98 5.35
N TRP A 202 -6.07 9.16 6.58
CA TRP A 202 -6.22 8.05 7.52
C TRP A 202 -7.22 6.96 7.12
N THR A 203 -8.35 7.31 6.50
CA THR A 203 -9.32 6.35 5.98
C THR A 203 -9.21 6.12 4.46
N TRP A 204 -8.09 6.50 3.82
CA TRP A 204 -8.06 6.75 2.36
C TRP A 204 -6.76 6.26 1.75
N THR A 205 -6.67 4.97 1.49
CA THR A 205 -5.51 4.36 0.82
C THR A 205 -5.60 4.33 -0.70
N GLU A 206 -6.65 4.91 -1.23
CA GLU A 206 -7.05 4.72 -2.62
C GLU A 206 -6.30 5.64 -3.59
N LEU A 207 -5.62 6.68 -3.09
CA LEU A 207 -4.85 7.62 -3.91
C LEU A 207 -3.49 7.03 -4.30
N VAL A 208 -3.50 5.99 -5.13
CA VAL A 208 -2.27 5.39 -5.68
C VAL A 208 -1.82 6.09 -6.96
N HIS A 209 -0.52 6.07 -7.27
CA HIS A 209 -0.01 6.55 -8.55
C HIS A 209 -0.49 5.63 -9.68
N SER A 210 -1.18 6.21 -10.66
CA SER A 210 -1.85 5.48 -11.75
C SER A 210 -1.23 5.72 -13.13
N GLY A 211 -0.43 6.77 -13.28
CA GLY A 211 0.30 7.02 -14.52
C GLY A 211 0.64 8.47 -14.75
N SER A 212 1.02 8.76 -16.00
CA SER A 212 1.42 10.08 -16.47
C SER A 212 0.72 10.44 -17.77
N PHE A 213 0.35 11.70 -17.92
CA PHE A 213 -0.12 12.27 -19.18
C PHE A 213 1.06 12.60 -20.09
N LYS A 214 0.80 12.75 -21.40
CA LYS A 214 1.80 13.21 -22.38
C LYS A 214 2.38 14.59 -22.06
N SER A 215 1.66 15.41 -21.28
CA SER A 215 2.12 16.71 -20.78
C SER A 215 3.20 16.61 -19.71
N GLY A 216 3.47 15.40 -19.19
CA GLY A 216 4.40 15.18 -18.07
C GLY A 216 3.77 15.30 -16.68
N LEU A 217 2.47 15.63 -16.59
CA LEU A 217 1.74 15.60 -15.32
C LEU A 217 1.39 14.15 -14.94
N ASN A 218 1.64 13.81 -13.68
CA ASN A 218 1.22 12.54 -13.11
C ASN A 218 -0.21 12.62 -12.59
N TYR A 219 -0.88 11.47 -12.49
CA TYR A 219 -2.22 11.36 -11.92
C TYR A 219 -2.36 10.18 -10.96
N SER A 220 -3.27 10.32 -10.00
CA SER A 220 -3.65 9.26 -9.07
C SER A 220 -4.86 8.45 -9.58
N GLY A 221 -5.07 7.29 -8.94
CA GLY A 221 -6.36 6.62 -8.91
C GLY A 221 -7.42 7.49 -8.24
N ALA A 222 -8.68 7.06 -8.32
CA ALA A 222 -9.76 7.74 -7.62
C ALA A 222 -9.80 7.23 -6.19
N GLY A 223 -9.64 8.14 -5.24
CA GLY A 223 -9.88 7.85 -3.85
C GLY A 223 -11.00 8.71 -3.34
N ILE A 224 -11.66 8.28 -2.28
CA ILE A 224 -12.49 9.20 -1.50
C ILE A 224 -11.59 10.45 -1.20
N VAL A 225 -12.10 11.69 -1.11
CA VAL A 225 -11.38 12.81 -0.47
C VAL A 225 -12.34 13.75 0.29
N LEU A 226 -12.13 13.98 1.61
CA LEU A 226 -12.86 15.00 2.40
C LEU A 226 -11.99 16.21 2.78
#